data_AF-T0RAI0-F1
#
_entry.id   AF-T0RAI0-F1
#
_cell.length_a   1.000
_cell.length_b   1.000
_cell.length_c   1.000
_cell.angle_alpha   90.00
_cell.angle_beta   90.00
_cell.angle_gamma   90.00
#
_symmetry.space_group_name_H-M   'P 1'
#
loop_
_entity.id
_entity.type
_entity.pdbx_description
1 polymer ?
#
loop_
_entity_poly.entity_id
_entity_poly.type
_entity_poly.pdbx_seq_one_letter_code
_entity_poly.pdbx_strand_id
1 'polypeptide(L)'
;MALPDRLFCGFQACTICGLLFASSYQRHNKQDGQKVIRCFPHCCPQHTTRRSCGTSLVVEVGGEYSAEEAAAFQAFARFESSSTTELTIGSLLDVAESDLRQPGTMRGQWMRCHRDAQASMVVLWRTTLR
;
A
#
# COMPACT_ATOMS: atom_id res chain seq x y z
N MET A 1 -9.29 -25.78 -3.65
CA MET A 1 -9.09 -24.45 -4.25
C MET A 1 -7.80 -23.89 -3.69
N ALA A 2 -6.91 -23.33 -4.51
CA ALA A 2 -5.65 -22.79 -3.99
C ALA A 2 -5.93 -21.48 -3.23
N LEU A 3 -5.02 -21.09 -2.34
CA LEU A 3 -5.17 -19.86 -1.57
C LEU A 3 -5.40 -18.61 -2.45
N PRO A 4 -4.67 -18.37 -3.56
CA PRO A 4 -4.93 -17.22 -4.42
C PRO A 4 -6.34 -17.18 -5.03
N ASP A 5 -6.95 -18.33 -5.28
CA ASP A 5 -8.26 -18.43 -5.95
C ASP A 5 -9.44 -18.03 -5.04
N ARG A 6 -9.19 -17.98 -3.73
CA ARG A 6 -10.22 -17.73 -2.70
C ARG A 6 -9.98 -16.45 -1.91
N LEU A 7 -8.98 -15.67 -2.30
CA LEU A 7 -8.65 -14.39 -1.71
C LEU A 7 -9.03 -13.25 -2.64
N PHE A 8 -9.35 -12.11 -2.04
CA PHE A 8 -9.43 -10.85 -2.75
C PHE A 8 -8.86 -9.75 -1.86
N CYS A 9 -8.40 -8.68 -2.47
CA CYS A 9 -7.84 -7.54 -1.76
C CYS A 9 -8.41 -6.23 -2.27
N GLY A 10 -8.48 -5.23 -1.38
CA GLY A 10 -8.99 -3.91 -1.70
C GLY A 10 -8.37 -2.85 -0.82
N PHE A 11 -8.33 -1.61 -1.31
CA PHE A 11 -7.91 -0.49 -0.48
C PHE A 11 -9.07 -0.03 0.40
N GLN A 12 -8.78 0.22 1.67
CA GLN A 12 -9.72 0.83 2.60
C GLN A 12 -9.68 2.36 2.45
N ALA A 13 -10.84 2.97 2.23
CA ALA A 13 -10.99 4.42 2.24
C ALA A 13 -10.65 5.00 3.62
N CYS A 14 -10.10 6.22 3.64
CA CYS A 14 -9.80 6.92 4.88
C CYS A 14 -11.04 7.08 5.76
N THR A 15 -10.96 6.67 7.02
CA THR A 15 -12.09 6.70 7.96
C THR A 15 -12.51 8.12 8.36
N ILE A 16 -11.65 9.12 8.13
CA ILE A 16 -11.93 10.53 8.48
C ILE A 16 -12.58 11.29 7.32
N CYS A 17 -12.05 11.15 6.09
CA CYS A 17 -12.50 11.95 4.94
C CYS A 17 -13.05 11.14 3.76
N GLY A 18 -13.03 9.80 3.83
CA GLY A 18 -13.54 8.91 2.78
C GLY A 18 -12.68 8.82 1.52
N LEU A 19 -11.55 9.54 1.44
CA LEU A 19 -10.66 9.51 0.28
C LEU A 19 -9.67 8.35 0.35
N LEU A 20 -9.32 7.79 -0.81
CA LEU A 20 -8.10 7.00 -0.98
C LEU A 20 -6.93 7.92 -1.30
N PHE A 21 -7.02 8.62 -2.43
CA PHE A 21 -6.01 9.55 -2.92
C PHE A 21 -6.56 10.97 -3.05
N ALA A 22 -5.73 11.96 -2.76
CA ALA A 22 -5.99 13.33 -3.20
C ALA A 22 -5.59 13.48 -4.67
N SER A 23 -6.19 14.44 -5.37
CA SER A 23 -5.86 14.75 -6.77
C SER A 23 -4.44 15.32 -6.95
N SER A 24 -3.79 15.74 -5.87
CA SER A 24 -2.44 16.28 -5.89
C SER A 24 -1.69 15.95 -4.59
N TYR A 25 -0.36 15.95 -4.68
CA TYR A 25 0.53 15.74 -3.54
C TYR A 25 1.66 16.77 -3.54
N GLN A 26 2.20 17.07 -2.36
CA GLN A 26 3.44 17.83 -2.25
C GLN A 26 4.65 16.90 -2.21
N ARG A 27 5.75 17.38 -2.79
CA ARG A 27 7.06 16.75 -2.78
C ARG A 27 8.10 17.70 -2.16
N HIS A 28 9.15 17.14 -1.58
CA HIS A 28 10.31 17.87 -1.13
C HIS A 28 11.58 17.31 -1.79
N ASN A 29 12.49 18.19 -2.18
CA ASN A 29 13.81 17.80 -2.69
C ASN A 29 14.79 17.81 -1.51
N LYS A 30 15.39 16.66 -1.23
CA LYS A 30 16.50 16.55 -0.28
C LYS A 30 17.77 17.13 -0.90
N GLN A 31 18.73 17.51 -0.06
CA GLN A 31 20.03 18.06 -0.48
C GLN A 31 20.85 17.09 -1.34
N ASP A 32 20.62 15.78 -1.17
CA ASP A 32 21.22 14.70 -1.98
C ASP A 32 20.52 14.47 -3.34
N GLY A 33 19.59 15.36 -3.72
CA GLY A 33 18.84 15.27 -4.97
C GLY A 33 17.64 14.31 -4.93
N GLN A 34 17.41 13.59 -3.83
CA GLN A 34 16.27 12.69 -3.71
C GLN A 34 14.96 13.46 -3.56
N LYS A 35 13.89 12.98 -4.23
CA LYS A 35 12.54 13.53 -4.07
C LYS A 35 11.74 12.67 -3.11
N VAL A 36 11.16 13.30 -2.08
CA VAL A 36 10.30 12.63 -1.11
C VAL A 36 8.89 13.15 -1.21
N ILE A 37 7.92 12.25 -1.29
CA ILE A 37 6.50 12.59 -1.29
C ILE A 37 6.03 12.81 0.15
N ARG A 38 5.34 13.91 0.42
CA ARG A 38 4.91 14.31 1.77
C ARG A 38 3.43 14.15 2.04
N CYS A 39 2.60 14.31 1.01
CA CYS A 39 1.14 14.37 1.13
C CYS A 39 0.44 13.19 0.48
N PHE A 40 1.15 12.07 0.31
CA PHE A 40 0.59 10.86 -0.26
C PHE A 40 0.13 9.92 0.87
N PRO A 41 -1.04 9.26 0.72
CA PRO A 41 -1.93 9.36 -0.43
C PRO A 41 -2.80 10.63 -0.41
N HIS A 42 -2.99 11.24 0.76
CA HIS A 42 -3.63 12.54 0.94
C HIS A 42 -3.21 13.18 2.28
N CYS A 43 -3.69 14.39 2.56
CA CYS A 43 -3.53 15.04 3.87
C CYS A 43 -4.80 14.83 4.69
N CYS A 44 -4.69 14.24 5.87
CA CYS A 44 -5.82 14.09 6.79
C CYS A 44 -5.32 14.07 8.25
N PRO A 45 -6.08 14.65 9.21
CA PRO A 45 -7.27 15.49 9.03
C PRO A 45 -6.97 16.85 8.38
N GLN A 46 -5.72 17.32 8.42
CA GLN A 46 -5.31 18.57 7.81
C GLN A 46 -3.85 18.54 7.35
N HIS A 47 -3.51 19.37 6.35
CA HIS A 47 -2.15 19.53 5.87
C HIS A 47 -1.23 20.20 6.91
N THR A 48 0.01 19.72 7.01
CA THR A 48 1.08 20.33 7.81
C THR A 48 2.27 20.74 6.94
N THR A 49 2.66 22.01 7.07
CA THR A 49 3.72 22.61 6.24
C THR A 49 5.12 22.09 6.57
N ARG A 50 5.36 21.58 7.79
CA ARG A 50 6.69 21.19 8.27
C ARG A 50 7.00 19.68 8.28
N ARG A 51 6.00 18.80 8.22
CA ARG A 51 6.18 17.33 8.29
C ARG A 51 5.45 16.59 7.17
N SER A 52 5.75 15.31 6.97
CA SER A 52 4.90 14.46 6.13
C SER A 52 3.49 14.42 6.73
N CYS A 53 2.49 14.73 5.91
CA CYS A 53 1.09 14.69 6.32
C CYS A 53 0.48 13.30 6.11
N GLY A 54 1.07 12.53 5.20
CA GLY A 54 0.50 11.33 4.60
C GLY A 54 -0.12 10.38 5.60
N THR A 55 -1.39 10.05 5.35
CA THR A 55 -2.06 8.90 5.96
C THR A 55 -1.49 7.60 5.42
N SER A 56 -1.79 6.48 6.07
CA SER A 56 -1.47 5.16 5.53
C SER A 56 -2.44 4.79 4.41
N LEU A 57 -1.94 4.13 3.37
CA LEU A 57 -2.79 3.28 2.53
C LEU A 57 -2.95 1.94 3.23
N VAL A 58 -4.20 1.50 3.42
CA VAL A 58 -4.51 0.22 4.02
C VAL A 58 -5.05 -0.69 2.94
N VAL A 59 -4.49 -1.90 2.84
CA VAL A 59 -5.01 -2.97 2.00
C VAL A 59 -5.65 -3.99 2.92
N GLU A 60 -6.90 -4.29 2.65
CA GLU A 60 -7.66 -5.32 3.33
C GLU A 60 -7.62 -6.60 2.50
N VAL A 61 -7.52 -7.74 3.17
CA VAL A 61 -7.54 -9.07 2.54
C VAL A 61 -8.79 -9.79 3.01
N GLY A 62 -9.69 -10.05 2.07
CA GLY A 62 -10.91 -10.82 2.27
C GLY A 62 -10.83 -12.20 1.62
N GLY A 63 -11.82 -13.04 1.91
CA GLY A 63 -11.92 -14.40 1.39
C GLY A 63 -11.87 -15.46 2.48
N GLU A 64 -11.62 -16.70 2.07
CA GLU A 64 -11.51 -17.83 2.98
C GLU A 64 -10.03 -18.16 3.24
N TYR A 65 -9.60 -18.06 4.50
CA TYR A 65 -8.24 -18.39 4.93
C TYR A 65 -8.21 -18.77 6.41
N SER A 66 -7.25 -19.60 6.81
CA SER A 66 -7.01 -19.96 8.20
C SER A 66 -6.22 -18.87 8.95
N ALA A 67 -6.13 -18.97 10.27
CA ALA A 67 -5.32 -18.05 11.08
C ALA A 67 -3.82 -18.17 10.74
N GLU A 68 -3.37 -19.38 10.44
CA GLU A 68 -1.98 -19.68 10.04
C GLU A 68 -1.66 -19.07 8.66
N GLU A 69 -2.57 -19.20 7.69
CA GLU A 69 -2.43 -18.56 6.38
C GLU A 69 -2.43 -17.03 6.51
N ALA A 70 -3.33 -16.49 7.33
CA ALA A 70 -3.38 -15.07 7.62
C ALA A 70 -2.07 -14.58 8.24
N ALA A 71 -1.45 -15.33 9.16
CA ALA A 71 -0.18 -14.97 9.79
C ALA A 71 0.99 -14.90 8.79
N ALA A 72 0.92 -15.67 7.69
CA ALA A 72 1.94 -15.70 6.65
C ALA A 72 1.83 -14.55 5.64
N PHE A 73 0.70 -13.83 5.58
CA PHE A 73 0.51 -12.74 4.62
C PHE A 73 1.53 -11.61 4.76
N GLN A 74 1.99 -11.10 3.62
CA GLN A 74 2.88 -9.97 3.51
C GLN A 74 2.38 -9.04 2.42
N ALA A 75 2.47 -7.74 2.67
CA ALA A 75 2.13 -6.73 1.68
C ALA A 75 3.39 -5.98 1.26
N PHE A 76 3.48 -5.67 -0.02
CA PHE A 76 4.55 -4.89 -0.62
C PHE A 76 3.94 -3.79 -1.48
N ALA A 77 4.66 -2.68 -1.62
CA ALA A 77 4.31 -1.58 -2.50
C ALA A 77 5.45 -1.31 -3.48
N ARG A 78 5.11 -0.95 -4.72
CA ARG A 78 6.04 -0.51 -5.76
C ARG A 78 5.43 0.71 -6.44
N PHE A 79 6.29 1.67 -6.80
CA PHE A 79 5.88 2.77 -7.67
C PHE A 79 6.25 2.42 -9.10
N GLU A 80 5.31 2.63 -10.01
CA GLU A 80 5.52 2.43 -11.44
C GLU A 80 5.19 3.74 -12.19
N SER A 81 5.90 4.01 -13.28
CA SER A 81 5.55 5.14 -14.16
C SER A 81 4.24 4.84 -14.85
N SER A 82 3.38 5.84 -15.07
CA SER A 82 2.15 5.62 -15.84
C SER A 82 2.40 5.22 -17.30
N SER A 83 3.62 5.44 -17.79
CA SER A 83 4.06 5.02 -19.13
C SER A 83 4.56 3.58 -19.20
N THR A 84 4.72 2.92 -18.05
CA THR A 84 5.11 1.51 -17.94
C THR A 84 3.91 0.74 -17.39
N THR A 85 3.64 -0.43 -17.95
CA THR A 85 2.57 -1.31 -17.46
C THR A 85 3.11 -2.72 -17.40
N GLU A 86 4.06 -2.92 -16.50
CA GLU A 86 4.75 -4.18 -16.28
C GLU A 86 3.90 -5.15 -15.44
N LEU A 87 3.00 -4.62 -14.61
CA LEU A 87 2.19 -5.42 -13.68
C LEU A 87 0.70 -5.33 -14.02
N THR A 88 0.04 -6.48 -14.07
CA THR A 88 -1.41 -6.59 -14.21
C THR A 88 -2.01 -7.18 -12.93
N ILE A 89 -3.24 -6.82 -12.60
CA ILE A 89 -3.96 -7.43 -11.47
C ILE A 89 -4.04 -8.95 -11.70
N GLY A 90 -3.63 -9.72 -10.69
CA GLY A 90 -3.58 -11.18 -10.76
C GLY A 90 -2.25 -11.76 -11.25
N SER A 91 -1.27 -10.93 -11.65
CA SER A 91 0.08 -11.42 -11.96
C SER A 91 0.73 -12.09 -10.74
N LEU A 92 1.27 -13.29 -10.93
CA LEU A 92 2.13 -13.95 -9.96
C LEU A 92 3.54 -13.39 -10.09
N LEU A 93 4.10 -12.88 -9.00
CA LEU A 93 5.39 -12.21 -8.98
C LEU A 93 6.32 -12.89 -8.01
N ASP A 94 7.58 -13.03 -8.41
CA ASP A 94 8.67 -13.40 -7.52
C ASP A 94 9.38 -12.12 -7.06
N VAL A 95 9.28 -11.81 -5.76
CA VAL A 95 9.87 -10.60 -5.18
C VAL A 95 11.17 -10.99 -4.50
N ALA A 96 12.28 -10.76 -5.20
CA ALA A 96 13.61 -11.04 -4.67
C ALA A 96 13.94 -10.12 -3.48
N GLU A 97 14.46 -10.69 -2.39
CA GLU A 97 14.87 -9.92 -1.20
C GLU A 97 15.93 -8.85 -1.52
N SER A 98 16.75 -9.10 -2.54
CA SER A 98 17.77 -8.16 -3.02
C SER A 98 17.19 -6.91 -3.68
N ASP A 99 15.92 -6.93 -4.12
CA ASP A 99 15.22 -5.78 -4.70
C ASP A 99 14.27 -5.08 -3.71
N LEU A 100 14.32 -5.47 -2.43
CA LEU A 100 13.65 -4.76 -1.36
C LEU A 100 14.41 -3.48 -1.01
N ARG A 101 13.68 -2.38 -0.88
CA ARG A 101 14.19 -1.10 -0.38
C ARG A 101 14.50 -1.20 1.11
N GLN A 102 15.78 -1.20 1.43
CA GLN A 102 16.29 -1.37 2.80
C GLN A 102 17.65 -0.67 2.97
N PRO A 103 18.18 -0.53 4.20
CA PRO A 103 19.56 -0.07 4.39
C PRO A 103 20.52 -0.93 3.56
N GLY A 104 21.36 -0.31 2.74
CA GLY A 104 22.23 -1.00 1.78
C GLY A 104 21.66 -1.10 0.36
N THR A 105 20.33 -1.23 0.21
CA THR A 105 19.64 -1.30 -1.09
C THR A 105 18.62 -0.16 -1.23
N MET A 106 19.11 1.08 -1.23
CA MET A 106 18.24 2.27 -1.29
C MET A 106 17.52 2.45 -2.63
N ARG A 107 17.86 1.65 -3.65
CA ARG A 107 17.22 1.67 -4.97
C ARG A 107 16.28 0.49 -5.22
N GLY A 108 16.08 -0.39 -4.24
CA GLY A 108 15.11 -1.48 -4.36
C GLY A 108 13.74 -0.97 -4.78
N GLN A 109 13.09 -1.67 -5.71
CA GLN A 109 11.81 -1.24 -6.27
C GLN A 109 10.64 -1.51 -5.32
N TRP A 110 10.76 -2.55 -4.51
CA TRP A 110 9.72 -3.01 -3.62
C TRP A 110 9.92 -2.47 -2.21
N MET A 111 8.85 -2.00 -1.59
CA MET A 111 8.82 -1.53 -0.21
C MET A 111 7.96 -2.48 0.59
N ARG A 112 8.50 -3.05 1.66
CA ARG A 112 7.73 -3.91 2.57
C ARG A 112 6.77 -3.06 3.37
N CYS A 113 5.50 -3.41 3.36
CA CYS A 113 4.48 -2.75 4.18
C CYS A 113 4.48 -3.35 5.59
N HIS A 114 3.98 -2.58 6.55
CA HIS A 114 3.77 -3.07 7.90
C HIS A 114 2.38 -3.67 8.00
N ARG A 115 2.26 -4.82 8.66
CA ARG A 115 0.97 -5.34 9.10
C ARG A 115 0.46 -4.44 10.20
N ASP A 116 -0.77 -3.98 10.09
CA ASP A 116 -1.43 -3.30 11.19
C ASP A 116 -1.83 -4.35 12.25
N ALA A 117 -1.05 -4.43 13.33
CA ALA A 117 -1.29 -5.35 14.44
C ALA A 117 -2.57 -5.00 15.22
N GLN A 118 -3.14 -3.80 15.03
CA GLN A 118 -4.38 -3.35 15.67
C GLN A 118 -5.61 -3.49 14.77
N ALA A 119 -5.45 -3.95 13.52
CA ALA A 119 -6.54 -4.22 12.59
C ALA A 119 -7.40 -5.38 13.13
N SER A 120 -8.35 -5.02 13.98
CA SER A 120 -9.33 -5.90 14.63
C SER A 120 -10.73 -5.74 14.02
N MET A 121 -10.85 -4.95 12.95
CA MET A 121 -12.13 -4.72 12.29
C MET A 121 -12.41 -5.83 11.29
N VAL A 122 -13.40 -6.66 11.61
CA VAL A 122 -14.13 -7.45 10.63
C VAL A 122 -14.86 -6.47 9.71
N VAL A 123 -14.29 -6.20 8.54
CA VAL A 123 -14.96 -5.36 7.54
C VAL A 123 -15.97 -6.22 6.80
N LEU A 124 -17.24 -5.83 6.94
CA LEU A 124 -18.32 -6.36 6.12
C LEU A 124 -18.13 -5.82 4.70
N TRP A 125 -17.48 -6.63 3.86
CA TRP A 125 -17.44 -6.43 2.43
C TRP A 125 -18.87 -6.43 1.88
N ARG A 126 -19.44 -5.24 1.66
CA ARG A 126 -20.65 -5.11 0.87
C ARG A 126 -20.22 -5.21 -0.58
N THR A 127 -20.43 -6.38 -1.17
CA THR A 127 -20.29 -6.63 -2.60
C THR A 127 -21.17 -5.65 -3.36
N THR A 128 -20.57 -4.53 -3.78
CA THR A 128 -21.12 -3.67 -4.81
C THR A 128 -19.97 -3.31 -5.73
N LEU A 129 -19.59 -4.29 -6.55
CA LEU A 129 -18.92 -4.03 -7.80
C LEU A 129 -19.95 -3.33 -8.70
N ARG A 130 -19.68 -2.08 -9.08
CA ARG A 130 -20.11 -1.49 -10.35
C ARG A 130 -18.98 -0.63 -10.89
#